data_AF-A0A6A1UVR8-F1
#
_entry.id   AF-A0A6A1UVR8-F1
#
_cell.length_a   1.000
_cell.length_b   1.000
_cell.length_c   1.000
_cell.angle_alpha   90.00
_cell.angle_beta   90.00
_cell.angle_gamma   90.00
#
_symmetry.space_group_name_H-M   'P 1'
#
loop_
_entity.id
_entity.type
_entity.pdbx_description
1 polymer ?
#
loop_
_entity_poly.entity_id
_entity_poly.type
_entity_poly.pdbx_seq_one_letter_code
_entity_poly.pdbx_strand_id
1 'polypeptide(L)'
;MRLRQIGKEREKPKASNEYNQRTLRLIGFVQTEDGELVKKEVTTSQEILEEEEVEEEAEEGDPDKVEPVIEDSSDGDVLNNQYGAEDDVWIGKTLYRMPYVNNNTYLELAKQDYNNCQASHLMEWDSIQKWYSERNLEDLGLSRRTLLFAYFLAAASIFESERSNERIAWVKTAALIEAITSHFQEKESRRAFLFEFRNHSSNRRNYINGRTSNANQTVQELVRTLLETLNHLSLEAIISNGQDISHHLRQAWEKWMLKWQSEGDRHQGKAELLAHIINLTACSSVPKELLSHPQYKRLSDLLNRVYYKLCSHQRHKVHDNGNHTSHANSITSPEIESGMQELVKLVLHNSSDDIDSDIKQTFLALAKSFYYAAYCDHGTINLHIAKVLFERVV
;
A
#
# COMPACT_ATOMS: atom_id res chain seq x y z
N MET A 1 51.36 -36.88 5.52
CA MET A 1 50.02 -36.80 4.93
C MET A 1 49.47 -35.40 5.20
N ARG A 2 49.56 -34.48 4.22
CA ARG A 2 49.07 -33.09 4.33
C ARG A 2 47.66 -33.05 3.73
N LEU A 3 46.64 -32.71 4.51
CA LEU A 3 45.27 -32.50 4.03
C LEU A 3 45.04 -30.99 3.81
N ARG A 4 44.71 -30.63 2.56
CA ARG A 4 44.31 -29.29 2.14
C ARG A 4 42.89 -29.01 2.62
N GLN A 5 42.68 -27.92 3.36
CA GLN A 5 41.35 -27.32 3.53
C GLN A 5 41.04 -26.46 2.30
N ILE A 6 39.97 -26.81 1.58
CA ILE A 6 39.36 -25.95 0.58
C ILE A 6 38.22 -25.22 1.30
N GLY A 7 38.39 -23.93 1.54
CA GLY A 7 37.31 -23.05 2.00
C GLY A 7 36.33 -22.82 0.86
N LYS A 8 35.04 -23.08 1.10
CA LYS A 8 33.94 -22.55 0.29
C LYS A 8 33.56 -21.20 0.89
N GLU A 9 33.98 -20.11 0.26
CA GLU A 9 33.34 -18.81 0.43
C GLU A 9 31.86 -18.95 0.01
N ARG A 10 30.94 -18.60 0.92
CA ARG A 10 29.54 -18.38 0.57
C ARG A 10 29.45 -16.95 0.04
N GLU A 11 29.29 -16.81 -1.27
CA GLU A 11 28.92 -15.54 -1.89
C GLU A 11 27.55 -15.10 -1.35
N LYS A 12 27.48 -13.85 -0.89
CA LYS A 12 26.21 -13.18 -0.55
C LYS A 12 25.51 -12.77 -1.85
N PRO A 13 24.19 -12.97 -2.01
CA PRO A 13 23.50 -12.52 -3.22
C PRO A 13 23.43 -10.98 -3.23
N LYS A 14 24.14 -10.36 -4.17
CA LYS A 14 23.91 -8.98 -4.61
C LYS A 14 22.79 -9.03 -5.66
N ALA A 15 21.54 -8.85 -5.27
CA ALA A 15 20.42 -8.82 -6.23
C ALA A 15 19.22 -7.96 -5.82
N SER A 16 19.39 -7.01 -4.88
CA SER A 16 18.28 -6.12 -4.46
C SER A 16 18.23 -4.79 -5.26
N ASN A 17 19.36 -4.32 -5.80
CA ASN A 17 19.41 -2.99 -6.41
C ASN A 17 19.08 -2.95 -7.92
N GLU A 18 19.10 -4.09 -8.62
CA GLU A 18 18.84 -4.15 -10.06
C GLU A 18 17.35 -4.30 -10.41
N TYR A 19 16.54 -4.75 -9.43
CA TYR A 19 15.10 -4.94 -9.58
C TYR A 19 14.37 -3.59 -9.66
N ASN A 20 14.75 -2.61 -8.84
CA ASN A 20 14.12 -1.29 -8.78
C ASN A 20 14.33 -0.42 -10.03
N GLN A 21 15.42 -0.58 -10.78
CA GLN A 21 15.64 0.19 -12.01
C GLN A 21 14.85 -0.35 -13.21
N ARG A 22 14.48 -1.63 -13.22
CA ARG A 22 13.72 -2.25 -14.31
C ARG A 22 12.23 -1.98 -14.19
N THR A 23 11.70 -1.87 -12.96
CA THR A 23 10.32 -1.49 -12.69
C THR A 23 10.01 -0.03 -13.08
N LEU A 24 10.99 0.88 -13.00
CA LEU A 24 10.80 2.28 -13.40
C LEU A 24 10.63 2.47 -14.91
N ARG A 25 11.13 1.56 -15.76
CA ARG A 25 10.85 1.59 -17.20
C ARG A 25 9.40 1.27 -17.55
N LEU A 26 8.64 0.65 -16.65
CA LEU A 26 7.24 0.28 -16.90
C LEU A 26 6.24 1.43 -16.65
N ILE A 27 6.67 2.59 -16.10
CA ILE A 27 5.78 3.69 -15.71
C ILE A 27 5.89 4.92 -16.65
N GLY A 28 6.36 4.73 -17.89
CA GLY A 28 6.27 5.76 -18.93
C GLY A 28 7.21 6.98 -18.81
N PHE A 29 8.26 6.90 -18.00
CA PHE A 29 9.34 7.91 -17.97
C PHE A 29 10.68 7.27 -18.32
N VAL A 30 11.43 7.92 -19.22
CA VAL A 30 12.79 7.52 -19.59
C VAL A 30 13.76 8.61 -19.13
N GLN A 31 14.82 8.19 -18.45
CA GLN A 31 15.91 9.09 -18.07
C GLN A 31 16.91 9.17 -19.23
N THR A 32 17.20 10.38 -19.69
CA THR A 32 18.23 10.61 -20.72
C THR A 32 19.64 10.52 -20.10
N GLU A 33 20.67 10.43 -20.94
CA GLU A 33 22.08 10.37 -20.48
C GLU A 33 22.50 11.60 -19.65
N ASP A 34 21.76 12.70 -19.76
CA ASP A 34 21.98 13.95 -19.04
C ASP A 34 21.20 14.05 -17.71
N GLY A 35 20.44 13.01 -17.35
CA GLY A 35 19.73 12.92 -16.07
C GLY A 35 18.35 13.56 -16.02
N GLU A 36 17.84 14.11 -17.13
CA GLU A 36 16.45 14.60 -17.24
C GLU A 36 15.45 13.45 -17.38
N LEU A 37 14.29 13.59 -16.73
CA LEU A 37 13.18 12.65 -16.80
C LEU A 37 12.18 13.12 -17.86
N VAL A 38 12.06 12.37 -18.95
CA VAL A 38 11.13 12.70 -20.05
C VAL A 38 9.95 11.73 -20.02
N LYS A 39 8.73 12.28 -20.02
CA LYS A 39 7.48 11.51 -20.18
C LYS A 39 7.41 11.01 -21.62
N LYS A 40 7.12 9.73 -21.84
CA LYS A 40 6.84 9.23 -23.19
C LYS A 40 5.46 9.74 -23.62
N GLU A 41 5.43 10.91 -24.25
CA GLU A 41 4.25 11.37 -24.99
C GLU A 41 4.21 10.65 -26.35
N VAL A 42 3.13 9.93 -26.61
CA VAL A 42 2.75 9.52 -27.96
C VAL A 42 1.88 10.65 -28.50
N THR A 43 2.46 11.45 -29.39
CA THR A 43 1.75 12.54 -30.06
C THR A 43 0.68 11.92 -30.95
N THR A 44 -0.59 12.06 -30.58
CA THR A 44 -1.72 11.80 -31.47
C THR A 44 -1.86 13.01 -32.36
N SER A 45 -1.87 12.82 -33.69
CA SER A 45 -1.93 13.89 -34.68
C SER A 45 -3.20 14.72 -34.53
N GLN A 46 -3.10 15.86 -33.84
CA GLN A 46 -4.08 16.94 -33.93
C GLN A 46 -3.45 18.29 -33.57
N GLU A 47 -2.37 18.64 -34.27
CA GLU A 47 -1.95 20.02 -34.49
C GLU A 47 -0.94 20.00 -35.64
N ILE A 48 -1.45 20.10 -36.88
CA ILE A 48 -0.89 20.75 -38.07
C ILE A 48 -2.00 20.60 -39.13
N LEU A 49 -2.78 21.64 -39.32
CA LEU A 49 -3.54 21.87 -40.54
C LEU A 49 -3.20 23.28 -41.00
N GLU A 50 -2.31 23.38 -41.98
CA GLU A 50 -2.42 24.34 -43.08
C GLU A 50 -1.56 23.84 -44.25
N GLU A 51 -2.24 23.55 -45.37
CA GLU A 51 -1.74 23.37 -46.76
C GLU A 51 -0.93 22.06 -47.01
N GLU A 52 -1.25 21.14 -47.92
CA GLU A 52 -1.92 21.16 -49.23
C GLU A 52 -2.51 19.76 -49.54
N GLU A 53 -3.52 19.73 -50.42
CA GLU A 53 -4.27 18.59 -50.94
C GLU A 53 -3.39 17.50 -51.61
N VAL A 54 -3.73 16.20 -51.45
CA VAL A 54 -3.93 15.20 -52.53
C VAL A 54 -4.69 13.96 -51.99
N GLU A 55 -5.56 13.45 -52.86
CA GLU A 55 -6.58 12.39 -52.84
C GLU A 55 -6.40 11.07 -52.05
N GLU A 56 -7.56 10.61 -51.53
CA GLU A 56 -8.08 9.26 -51.21
C GLU A 56 -7.21 8.01 -51.43
N GLU A 57 -7.14 7.14 -50.40
CA GLU A 57 -7.86 5.84 -50.39
C GLU A 57 -8.20 5.45 -48.94
N ALA A 58 -9.43 5.00 -48.72
CA ALA A 58 -9.97 4.61 -47.42
C ALA A 58 -9.59 3.16 -47.08
N GLU A 59 -8.82 2.96 -46.00
CA GLU A 59 -8.83 1.70 -45.25
C GLU A 59 -9.49 1.93 -43.89
N GLU A 60 -10.52 1.13 -43.66
CA GLU A 60 -11.39 1.10 -42.48
C GLU A 60 -10.57 0.60 -41.27
N GLY A 61 -10.07 1.53 -40.45
CA GLY A 61 -9.39 1.23 -39.20
C GLY A 61 -10.38 0.74 -38.13
N ASP A 62 -10.07 -0.41 -37.53
CA ASP A 62 -10.82 -1.07 -36.47
C ASP A 62 -11.13 -0.11 -35.29
N PRO A 63 -12.41 0.18 -35.00
CA PRO A 63 -12.80 1.17 -33.99
C PRO A 63 -12.49 0.75 -32.54
N ASP A 64 -12.01 -0.48 -32.30
CA ASP A 64 -11.68 -0.98 -30.96
C ASP A 64 -10.29 -0.53 -30.44
N LYS A 65 -9.52 0.25 -31.21
CA LYS A 65 -8.23 0.83 -30.79
C LYS A 65 -8.29 2.30 -30.35
N VAL A 66 -9.42 2.74 -29.81
CA VAL A 66 -9.43 3.95 -28.98
C VAL A 66 -9.02 3.53 -27.57
N GLU A 67 -7.73 3.66 -27.27
CA GLU A 67 -7.16 3.40 -25.94
C GLU A 67 -7.90 4.22 -24.88
N PRO A 68 -8.55 3.59 -23.89
CA PRO A 68 -8.90 4.32 -22.68
C PRO A 68 -7.60 4.66 -21.95
N VAL A 69 -7.42 5.94 -21.63
CA VAL A 69 -6.48 6.38 -20.59
C VAL A 69 -6.80 5.55 -19.35
N ILE A 70 -5.88 4.66 -18.99
CA ILE A 70 -6.04 3.55 -18.05
C ILE A 70 -6.64 4.06 -16.73
N GLU A 71 -7.81 3.54 -16.37
CA GLU A 71 -8.36 3.65 -15.02
C GLU A 71 -7.47 2.89 -14.03
N ASP A 72 -7.07 3.57 -12.95
CA ASP A 72 -6.22 3.17 -11.81
C ASP A 72 -6.43 1.72 -11.34
N SER A 73 -5.89 0.74 -12.05
CA SER A 73 -5.79 -0.65 -11.61
C SER A 73 -4.35 -0.93 -11.20
N SER A 74 -4.12 -2.03 -10.47
CA SER A 74 -2.75 -2.48 -10.20
C SER A 74 -2.04 -2.78 -11.52
N ASP A 75 -1.13 -1.88 -11.91
CA ASP A 75 -0.46 -1.85 -13.23
C ASP A 75 0.02 -3.22 -13.72
N GLY A 76 0.44 -4.12 -12.82
CA GLY A 76 0.94 -5.46 -13.16
C GLY A 76 -0.07 -6.36 -13.90
N ASP A 77 -1.35 -6.34 -13.50
CA ASP A 77 -2.38 -7.19 -14.13
C ASP A 77 -2.80 -6.71 -15.51
N VAL A 78 -2.94 -5.40 -15.64
CA VAL A 78 -3.35 -4.77 -16.89
C VAL A 78 -2.24 -4.88 -17.93
N LEU A 79 -0.97 -4.72 -17.52
CA LEU A 79 0.16 -4.88 -18.44
C LEU A 79 0.32 -6.32 -18.93
N ASN A 80 0.04 -7.33 -18.10
CA ASN A 80 0.18 -8.73 -18.50
C ASN A 80 -0.81 -9.13 -19.61
N ASN A 81 -1.99 -8.51 -19.64
CA ASN A 81 -3.00 -8.75 -20.68
C ASN A 81 -2.86 -7.83 -21.90
N GLN A 82 -2.02 -6.78 -21.83
CA GLN A 82 -1.80 -5.81 -22.91
C GLN A 82 -0.45 -5.97 -23.61
N TYR A 83 0.51 -6.67 -23.00
CA TYR A 83 1.83 -6.91 -23.59
C TYR A 83 1.73 -7.95 -24.71
N GLY A 84 1.86 -7.50 -25.96
CA GLY A 84 1.75 -8.34 -27.17
C GLY A 84 2.91 -9.29 -27.43
N ALA A 85 3.86 -9.39 -26.49
CA ALA A 85 4.99 -10.32 -26.53
C ALA A 85 5.72 -10.30 -27.88
N GLU A 86 5.92 -11.44 -28.54
CA GLU A 86 6.65 -11.49 -29.81
C GLU A 86 5.90 -10.86 -30.99
N ASP A 87 4.58 -10.66 -30.88
CA ASP A 87 3.71 -10.20 -31.97
C ASP A 87 3.79 -8.69 -32.22
N ASP A 88 4.28 -7.93 -31.25
CA ASP A 88 4.46 -6.48 -31.37
C ASP A 88 5.46 -6.11 -32.49
N VAL A 89 5.02 -5.21 -33.37
CA VAL A 89 5.80 -4.72 -34.52
C VAL A 89 6.12 -3.26 -34.34
N TRP A 90 7.38 -2.89 -34.59
CA TRP A 90 7.86 -1.51 -34.54
C TRP A 90 7.95 -0.92 -35.94
N ILE A 91 7.56 0.35 -36.07
CA ILE A 91 7.57 1.08 -37.33
C ILE A 91 8.83 1.97 -37.39
N GLY A 92 9.67 1.72 -38.39
CA GLY A 92 10.80 2.57 -38.75
C GLY A 92 10.80 2.82 -40.25
N LYS A 93 11.99 2.82 -40.89
CA LYS A 93 12.07 2.81 -42.36
C LYS A 93 11.45 1.55 -42.98
N THR A 94 11.48 0.45 -42.24
CA THR A 94 10.78 -0.79 -42.50
C THR A 94 10.15 -1.28 -41.20
N LEU A 95 9.19 -2.20 -41.27
CA LEU A 95 8.73 -2.93 -40.09
C LEU A 95 9.89 -3.74 -39.50
N TYR A 96 10.03 -3.71 -38.18
CA TYR A 96 11.04 -4.49 -37.47
C TYR A 96 10.52 -4.97 -36.12
N ARG A 97 11.22 -5.95 -35.53
CA ARG A 97 10.89 -6.55 -34.22
C ARG A 97 11.99 -6.21 -33.21
N MET A 98 11.64 -6.16 -31.93
CA MET A 98 12.57 -5.88 -30.83
C MET A 98 12.64 -7.05 -29.84
N PRO A 99 13.36 -8.16 -30.13
CA PRO A 99 13.27 -9.39 -29.34
C PRO A 99 13.65 -9.26 -27.86
N TYR A 100 14.53 -8.32 -27.52
CA TYR A 100 14.90 -8.06 -26.12
C TYR A 100 13.89 -7.19 -25.35
N VAL A 101 12.91 -6.62 -26.05
CA VAL A 101 11.81 -5.84 -25.48
C VAL A 101 10.50 -6.63 -25.54
N ASN A 102 10.31 -7.38 -26.62
CA ASN A 102 9.08 -8.06 -27.03
C ASN A 102 9.35 -9.55 -27.21
N ASN A 103 9.04 -10.37 -26.19
CA ASN A 103 9.21 -11.83 -26.26
C ASN A 103 8.27 -12.58 -25.31
N ASN A 104 7.95 -13.82 -25.69
CA ASN A 104 7.06 -14.70 -24.93
C ASN A 104 7.66 -15.14 -23.59
N THR A 105 8.99 -15.24 -23.48
CA THR A 105 9.64 -15.64 -22.23
C THR A 105 9.34 -14.68 -21.09
N TYR A 106 9.35 -13.36 -21.35
CA TYR A 106 8.99 -12.35 -20.36
C TYR A 106 7.52 -12.45 -19.97
N LEU A 107 6.63 -12.66 -20.95
CA LEU A 107 5.21 -12.82 -20.69
C LEU A 107 4.93 -14.07 -19.83
N GLU A 108 5.49 -15.21 -20.19
CA GLU A 108 5.33 -16.47 -19.43
C GLU A 108 5.87 -16.34 -18.01
N LEU A 109 7.06 -15.73 -17.84
CA LEU A 109 7.63 -15.49 -16.52
C LEU A 109 6.77 -14.56 -15.68
N ALA A 110 6.26 -13.47 -16.26
CA ALA A 110 5.38 -12.53 -15.57
C ALA A 110 4.07 -13.20 -15.13
N LYS A 111 3.43 -13.99 -16.00
CA LYS A 111 2.25 -14.80 -15.66
C LYS A 111 2.54 -15.77 -14.52
N GLN A 112 3.66 -16.46 -14.56
CA GLN A 112 4.01 -17.43 -13.52
C GLN A 112 4.29 -16.75 -12.17
N ASP A 113 5.10 -15.68 -12.17
CA ASP A 113 5.45 -14.93 -10.96
C ASP A 113 4.22 -14.29 -10.30
N TYR A 114 3.37 -13.65 -11.11
CA TYR A 114 2.11 -13.09 -10.67
C TYR A 114 1.23 -14.15 -9.99
N ASN A 115 1.02 -15.29 -10.66
CA ASN A 115 0.20 -16.37 -10.14
C ASN A 115 0.77 -16.99 -8.85
N ASN A 116 2.09 -17.01 -8.68
CA ASN A 116 2.72 -17.49 -7.46
C ASN A 116 2.46 -16.50 -6.30
N CYS A 117 2.60 -15.20 -6.53
CA CYS A 117 2.28 -14.18 -5.53
C CYS A 117 0.81 -14.22 -5.15
N GLN A 118 -0.11 -14.30 -6.12
CA GLN A 118 -1.54 -14.41 -5.87
C GLN A 118 -1.90 -15.65 -5.03
N ALA A 119 -1.26 -16.79 -5.29
CA ALA A 119 -1.47 -18.00 -4.48
C ALA A 119 -1.03 -17.79 -3.01
N SER A 120 0.11 -17.12 -2.78
CA SER A 120 0.54 -16.72 -1.43
C SER A 120 -0.48 -15.78 -0.78
N HIS A 121 -0.99 -14.81 -1.53
CA HIS A 121 -1.98 -13.85 -1.01
C HIS A 121 -3.29 -14.54 -0.60
N LEU A 122 -3.74 -15.56 -1.34
CA LEU A 122 -4.93 -16.32 -0.97
C LEU A 122 -4.75 -17.10 0.35
N MET A 123 -3.56 -17.65 0.61
CA MET A 123 -3.27 -18.34 1.88
C MET A 123 -3.21 -17.36 3.07
N GLU A 124 -2.66 -16.17 2.84
CA GLU A 124 -2.66 -15.10 3.82
C GLU A 124 -4.07 -14.60 4.13
N TRP A 125 -4.90 -14.44 3.10
CA TRP A 125 -6.29 -14.02 3.24
C TRP A 125 -7.09 -15.00 4.10
N ASP A 126 -6.97 -16.32 3.87
CA ASP A 126 -7.61 -17.34 4.72
C ASP A 126 -7.16 -17.21 6.19
N SER A 127 -5.86 -17.01 6.42
CA SER A 127 -5.29 -16.80 7.75
C SER A 127 -5.84 -15.54 8.42
N ILE A 128 -6.04 -14.45 7.66
CA ILE A 128 -6.64 -13.21 8.13
C ILE A 128 -8.13 -13.40 8.48
N GLN A 129 -8.89 -14.13 7.67
CA GLN A 129 -10.30 -14.44 7.94
C GLN A 129 -10.47 -15.28 9.21
N LYS A 130 -9.57 -16.24 9.42
CA LYS A 130 -9.53 -17.03 10.66
C LYS A 130 -9.25 -16.14 11.86
N TRP A 131 -8.22 -15.30 11.79
CA TRP A 131 -7.93 -14.31 12.84
C TRP A 131 -9.13 -13.40 13.12
N TYR A 132 -9.80 -12.88 12.09
CA TYR A 132 -10.99 -12.03 12.25
C TYR A 132 -12.11 -12.73 13.03
N SER A 133 -12.34 -14.01 12.73
CA SER A 133 -13.39 -14.82 13.37
C SER A 133 -13.03 -15.18 14.81
N GLU A 134 -11.78 -15.61 15.07
CA GLU A 134 -11.29 -15.98 16.40
C GLU A 134 -11.31 -14.79 17.39
N ARG A 135 -11.23 -13.56 16.86
CA ARG A 135 -11.25 -12.32 17.64
C ARG A 135 -12.62 -11.66 17.74
N ASN A 136 -13.65 -12.28 17.17
CA ASN A 136 -15.02 -11.73 17.12
C ASN A 136 -15.04 -10.26 16.67
N LEU A 137 -14.21 -9.90 15.67
CA LEU A 137 -14.12 -8.51 15.22
C LEU A 137 -15.41 -8.03 14.54
N GLU A 138 -16.26 -8.96 14.10
CA GLU A 138 -17.60 -8.69 13.58
C GLU A 138 -18.50 -8.04 14.64
N ASP A 139 -18.52 -8.59 15.86
CA ASP A 139 -19.24 -8.01 17.01
C ASP A 139 -18.66 -6.65 17.41
N LEU A 140 -17.38 -6.43 17.08
CA LEU A 140 -16.67 -5.17 17.24
C LEU A 140 -16.88 -4.22 16.05
N GLY A 141 -17.91 -4.44 15.22
CA GLY A 141 -18.36 -3.50 14.20
C GLY A 141 -17.48 -3.45 12.94
N LEU A 142 -16.45 -4.30 12.85
CA LEU A 142 -15.61 -4.39 11.66
C LEU A 142 -16.29 -5.26 10.61
N SER A 143 -16.64 -4.70 9.45
CA SER A 143 -17.22 -5.49 8.37
C SER A 143 -16.16 -6.33 7.62
N ARG A 144 -16.55 -7.51 7.13
CA ARG A 144 -15.67 -8.33 6.26
C ARG A 144 -15.27 -7.60 4.98
N ARG A 145 -16.14 -6.74 4.45
CA ARG A 145 -15.84 -5.88 3.29
C ARG A 145 -14.69 -4.92 3.59
N THR A 146 -14.71 -4.28 4.76
CA THR A 146 -13.63 -3.37 5.19
C THR A 146 -12.32 -4.12 5.37
N LEU A 147 -12.37 -5.33 5.94
CA LEU A 147 -11.19 -6.18 6.11
C LEU A 147 -10.59 -6.62 4.76
N LEU A 148 -11.43 -7.09 3.84
CA LEU A 148 -11.00 -7.49 2.49
C LEU A 148 -10.41 -6.32 1.72
N PHE A 149 -11.03 -5.15 1.80
CA PHE A 149 -10.51 -3.95 1.16
C PHE A 149 -9.15 -3.53 1.73
N ALA A 150 -8.97 -3.60 3.06
CA ALA A 150 -7.68 -3.33 3.68
C ALA A 150 -6.60 -4.33 3.23
N TYR A 151 -6.95 -5.61 3.08
CA TYR A 151 -6.04 -6.63 2.56
C TYR A 151 -5.70 -6.42 1.08
N PHE A 152 -6.68 -6.10 0.25
CA PHE A 152 -6.46 -5.73 -1.14
C PHE A 152 -5.46 -4.57 -1.27
N LEU A 153 -5.64 -3.47 -0.52
CA LEU A 153 -4.70 -2.34 -0.58
C LEU A 153 -3.28 -2.75 -0.18
N ALA A 154 -3.14 -3.58 0.86
CA ALA A 154 -1.84 -4.07 1.31
C ALA A 154 -1.19 -4.98 0.25
N ALA A 155 -1.94 -5.94 -0.30
CA ALA A 155 -1.47 -6.91 -1.29
C ALA A 155 -1.12 -6.27 -2.64
N ALA A 156 -1.93 -5.32 -3.10
CA ALA A 156 -1.66 -4.59 -4.34
C ALA A 156 -0.48 -3.62 -4.22
N SER A 157 -0.12 -3.20 -3.00
CA SER A 157 0.97 -2.24 -2.76
C SER A 157 2.31 -2.90 -2.40
N ILE A 158 2.27 -4.01 -1.67
CA ILE A 158 3.43 -4.80 -1.25
C ILE A 158 3.11 -6.23 -1.68
N PHE A 159 3.42 -6.61 -2.90
CA PHE A 159 2.94 -7.87 -3.49
C PHE A 159 3.91 -9.04 -3.32
N GLU A 160 5.17 -8.76 -3.01
CA GLU A 160 6.24 -9.76 -2.98
C GLU A 160 6.00 -10.80 -1.87
N SER A 161 6.11 -12.10 -2.18
CA SER A 161 5.71 -13.17 -1.26
C SER A 161 6.48 -13.13 0.07
N GLU A 162 7.76 -12.74 0.03
CA GLU A 162 8.65 -12.61 1.18
C GLU A 162 8.28 -11.46 2.14
N ARG A 163 7.46 -10.50 1.69
CA ARG A 163 7.03 -9.33 2.48
C ARG A 163 5.67 -9.54 3.16
N SER A 164 5.30 -10.79 3.42
CA SER A 164 4.04 -11.18 4.06
C SER A 164 3.80 -10.50 5.41
N ASN A 165 4.85 -10.41 6.24
CA ASN A 165 4.76 -9.80 7.56
C ASN A 165 4.28 -8.34 7.51
N GLU A 166 4.73 -7.58 6.51
CA GLU A 166 4.36 -6.18 6.29
C GLU A 166 2.88 -6.05 5.92
N ARG A 167 2.40 -6.89 4.99
CA ARG A 167 0.97 -6.93 4.60
C ARG A 167 0.08 -7.30 5.79
N ILE A 168 0.43 -8.35 6.53
CA ILE A 168 -0.34 -8.80 7.70
C ILE A 168 -0.38 -7.70 8.76
N ALA A 169 0.75 -7.03 9.01
CA ALA A 169 0.85 -5.93 9.96
C ALA A 169 -0.02 -4.74 9.54
N TRP A 170 -0.02 -4.39 8.25
CA TRP A 170 -0.88 -3.36 7.68
C TRP A 170 -2.36 -3.67 7.95
N VAL A 171 -2.83 -4.85 7.54
CA VAL A 171 -4.26 -5.21 7.65
C VAL A 171 -4.72 -5.27 9.09
N LYS A 172 -3.98 -5.97 9.96
CA LYS A 172 -4.36 -6.11 11.37
C LYS A 172 -4.39 -4.75 12.06
N THR A 173 -3.44 -3.86 11.73
CA THR A 173 -3.41 -2.49 12.26
C THR A 173 -4.62 -1.68 11.77
N ALA A 174 -4.91 -1.70 10.46
CA ALA A 174 -6.05 -0.98 9.89
C ALA A 174 -7.39 -1.46 10.49
N ALA A 175 -7.56 -2.78 10.63
CA ALA A 175 -8.72 -3.41 11.24
C ALA A 175 -8.93 -3.02 12.69
N LEU A 176 -7.86 -3.03 13.50
CA LEU A 176 -7.93 -2.65 14.91
C LEU A 176 -8.20 -1.16 15.11
N ILE A 177 -7.59 -0.28 14.29
CA ILE A 177 -7.92 1.15 14.32
C ILE A 177 -9.41 1.36 14.02
N GLU A 178 -9.95 0.66 13.02
CA GLU A 178 -11.36 0.76 12.66
C GLU A 178 -12.29 0.30 13.79
N ALA A 179 -11.99 -0.85 14.40
CA ALA A 179 -12.76 -1.38 15.53
C ALA A 179 -12.73 -0.41 16.74
N ILE A 180 -11.54 0.12 17.09
CA ILE A 180 -11.36 1.06 18.21
C ILE A 180 -12.14 2.36 17.95
N THR A 181 -11.96 2.95 16.77
CA THR A 181 -12.56 4.26 16.45
C THR A 181 -14.07 4.19 16.24
N SER A 182 -14.61 3.05 15.81
CA SER A 182 -16.05 2.85 15.65
C SER A 182 -16.77 2.67 16.98
N HIS A 183 -16.16 1.97 17.94
CA HIS A 183 -16.74 1.70 19.27
C HIS A 183 -16.61 2.85 20.26
N PHE A 184 -15.54 3.64 20.18
CA PHE A 184 -15.20 4.63 21.22
C PHE A 184 -15.20 6.06 20.68
N GLN A 185 -16.39 6.62 20.49
CA GLN A 185 -16.56 7.98 19.96
C GLN A 185 -16.49 9.05 21.07
N GLU A 186 -17.07 8.75 22.24
CA GLU A 186 -17.12 9.68 23.38
C GLU A 186 -15.73 9.92 23.98
N LYS A 187 -15.48 11.13 24.47
CA LYS A 187 -14.17 11.50 25.01
C LYS A 187 -13.81 10.59 26.17
N GLU A 188 -14.73 10.38 27.09
CA GLU A 188 -14.60 9.56 28.30
C GLU A 188 -14.24 8.11 27.95
N SER A 189 -14.92 7.52 26.96
CA SER A 189 -14.63 6.15 26.51
C SER A 189 -13.25 6.04 25.86
N ARG A 190 -12.82 7.05 25.10
CA ARG A 190 -11.45 7.14 24.56
C ARG A 190 -10.41 7.22 25.68
N ARG A 191 -10.69 7.97 26.75
CA ARG A 191 -9.79 8.03 27.93
C ARG A 191 -9.72 6.69 28.64
N ALA A 192 -10.85 6.02 28.82
CA ALA A 192 -10.91 4.70 29.45
C ALA A 192 -10.12 3.67 28.64
N PHE A 193 -10.25 3.67 27.31
CA PHE A 193 -9.51 2.77 26.43
C PHE A 193 -7.99 2.97 26.55
N LEU A 194 -7.49 4.20 26.45
CA LEU A 194 -6.06 4.49 26.62
C LEU A 194 -5.56 4.10 28.03
N PHE A 195 -6.37 4.36 29.05
CA PHE A 195 -6.02 4.00 30.43
C PHE A 195 -5.88 2.48 30.58
N GLU A 196 -6.82 1.70 30.06
CA GLU A 196 -6.74 0.23 30.08
C GLU A 196 -5.57 -0.27 29.25
N PHE A 197 -5.31 0.28 28.05
CA PHE A 197 -4.14 -0.09 27.23
C PHE A 197 -2.80 0.09 27.97
N ARG A 198 -2.62 1.23 28.66
CA ARG A 198 -1.40 1.53 29.44
C ARG A 198 -1.23 0.64 30.67
N ASN A 199 -2.34 0.37 31.36
CA ASN A 199 -2.31 -0.34 32.64
C ASN A 199 -2.59 -1.84 32.50
N HIS A 200 -2.71 -2.34 31.28
CA HIS A 200 -2.95 -3.75 31.03
C HIS A 200 -1.72 -4.57 31.46
N SER A 201 -1.82 -5.17 32.64
CA SER A 201 -0.86 -6.14 33.11
C SER A 201 -1.29 -7.53 32.63
N SER A 202 -0.35 -8.27 32.03
CA SER A 202 -0.53 -9.67 31.62
C SER A 202 -0.97 -10.60 32.76
N ASN A 203 -0.91 -10.14 34.02
CA ASN A 203 -1.23 -10.91 35.22
C ASN A 203 -2.63 -10.65 35.82
N ARG A 204 -3.55 -9.94 35.15
CA ARG A 204 -4.94 -9.80 35.64
C ARG A 204 -5.78 -11.06 35.35
N ARG A 205 -5.45 -12.18 36.02
CA ARG A 205 -6.32 -13.37 36.11
C ARG A 205 -7.52 -13.22 37.06
N ASN A 206 -7.66 -12.11 37.79
CA ASN A 206 -8.59 -12.03 38.93
C ASN A 206 -9.50 -10.80 38.94
N TYR A 207 -10.43 -10.70 37.99
CA TYR A 207 -11.68 -9.94 38.20
C TYR A 207 -12.89 -10.84 37.91
N ILE A 208 -13.04 -11.91 38.68
CA ILE A 208 -14.19 -12.82 38.57
C ILE A 208 -15.43 -12.28 39.29
N ASN A 209 -15.34 -11.28 40.19
CA ASN A 209 -16.48 -10.90 41.05
C ASN A 209 -16.85 -9.40 41.06
N GLY A 210 -17.20 -8.84 39.91
CA GLY A 210 -17.90 -7.56 39.86
C GLY A 210 -18.86 -7.52 38.67
N ARG A 211 -20.07 -6.97 38.84
CA ARG A 211 -20.93 -6.58 37.72
C ARG A 211 -20.19 -5.49 36.93
N THR A 212 -19.33 -5.90 36.01
CA THR A 212 -18.67 -4.99 35.08
C THR A 212 -19.71 -4.56 34.04
N SER A 213 -19.81 -3.25 33.77
CA SER A 213 -20.64 -2.76 32.66
C SER A 213 -20.18 -3.39 31.34
N ASN A 214 -21.12 -3.67 30.42
CA ASN A 214 -20.82 -4.18 29.08
C ASN A 214 -19.79 -3.33 28.33
N ALA A 215 -19.77 -2.01 28.57
CA ALA A 215 -18.80 -1.09 27.98
C ALA A 215 -17.36 -1.38 28.46
N ASN A 216 -17.17 -1.67 29.75
CA ASN A 216 -15.85 -2.00 30.30
C ASN A 216 -15.35 -3.36 29.82
N GLN A 217 -16.26 -4.32 29.60
CA GLN A 217 -15.92 -5.62 29.03
C GLN A 217 -15.44 -5.48 27.58
N THR A 218 -16.11 -4.65 26.78
CA THR A 218 -15.72 -4.37 25.38
C THR A 218 -14.35 -3.70 25.30
N VAL A 219 -14.07 -2.73 26.18
CA VAL A 219 -12.74 -2.11 26.29
C VAL A 219 -11.66 -3.15 26.60
N GLN A 220 -11.89 -3.99 27.61
CA GLN A 220 -10.92 -5.01 28.02
C GLN A 220 -10.64 -6.01 26.90
N GLU A 221 -11.68 -6.46 26.20
CA GLU A 221 -11.56 -7.45 25.13
C GLU A 221 -10.81 -6.89 23.92
N LEU A 222 -11.09 -5.65 23.53
CA LEU A 222 -10.39 -5.01 22.41
C LEU A 222 -8.94 -4.65 22.75
N VAL A 223 -8.67 -4.20 23.99
CA VAL A 223 -7.28 -4.01 24.48
C VAL A 223 -6.52 -5.33 24.48
N ARG A 224 -7.14 -6.42 24.96
CA ARG A 224 -6.54 -7.76 24.93
C ARG A 224 -6.21 -8.19 23.50
N THR A 225 -7.18 -8.05 22.59
CA THR A 225 -7.02 -8.40 21.17
C THR A 225 -5.91 -7.59 20.49
N LEU A 226 -5.84 -6.29 20.78
CA LEU A 226 -4.76 -5.43 20.30
C LEU A 226 -3.41 -5.93 20.82
N LEU A 227 -3.26 -6.13 22.13
CA LEU A 227 -1.99 -6.52 22.73
C LEU A 227 -1.50 -7.90 22.27
N GLU A 228 -2.40 -8.87 22.14
CA GLU A 228 -2.07 -10.18 21.59
C GLU A 228 -1.64 -10.08 20.11
N THR A 229 -2.26 -9.18 19.34
CA THR A 229 -1.85 -8.91 17.97
C THR A 229 -0.46 -8.27 17.90
N LEU A 230 -0.16 -7.29 18.76
CA LEU A 230 1.18 -6.69 18.82
C LEU A 230 2.26 -7.69 19.24
N ASN A 231 1.95 -8.57 20.19
CA ASN A 231 2.87 -9.63 20.61
C ASN A 231 3.14 -10.60 19.45
N HIS A 232 2.12 -10.97 18.68
CA HIS A 232 2.29 -11.82 17.50
C HIS A 232 3.13 -11.14 16.41
N LEU A 233 2.86 -9.88 16.07
CA LEU A 233 3.69 -9.12 15.12
C LEU A 233 5.15 -9.03 15.59
N SER A 234 5.39 -8.82 16.89
CA SER A 234 6.75 -8.82 17.42
C SER A 234 7.40 -10.20 17.39
N LEU A 235 6.65 -11.29 17.60
CA LEU A 235 7.18 -12.64 17.49
C LEU A 235 7.63 -12.94 16.07
N GLU A 236 6.82 -12.58 15.07
CA GLU A 236 7.17 -12.74 13.65
C GLU A 236 8.43 -11.93 13.30
N ALA A 237 8.54 -10.68 13.78
CA ALA A 237 9.74 -9.87 13.58
C ALA A 237 11.00 -10.44 14.25
N ILE A 238 10.87 -11.10 15.41
CA ILE A 238 11.96 -11.84 16.05
C ILE A 238 12.36 -13.03 15.19
N ILE A 239 11.40 -13.77 14.64
CA ILE A 239 11.64 -14.96 13.81
C ILE A 239 12.31 -14.57 12.49
N SER A 240 11.83 -13.53 11.81
CA SER A 240 12.31 -13.15 10.49
C SER A 240 13.61 -12.34 10.54
N ASN A 241 13.72 -11.39 11.48
CA ASN A 241 14.77 -10.37 11.48
C ASN A 241 15.61 -10.37 12.77
N GLY A 242 15.27 -11.20 13.76
CA GLY A 242 15.99 -11.28 15.05
C GLY A 242 15.76 -10.09 15.98
N GLN A 243 14.76 -9.25 15.70
CA GLN A 243 14.52 -8.00 16.45
C GLN A 243 13.27 -8.07 17.33
N ASP A 244 13.41 -7.72 18.60
CA ASP A 244 12.27 -7.48 19.48
C ASP A 244 11.76 -6.04 19.33
N ILE A 245 10.63 -5.91 18.64
CA ILE A 245 9.95 -4.63 18.37
C ILE A 245 8.78 -4.38 19.31
N SER A 246 8.53 -5.23 20.32
CA SER A 246 7.37 -5.17 21.21
C SER A 246 7.17 -3.79 21.84
N HIS A 247 8.26 -3.20 22.34
CA HIS A 247 8.26 -1.87 22.94
C HIS A 247 7.91 -0.78 21.91
N HIS A 248 8.49 -0.88 20.71
CA HIS A 248 8.27 0.09 19.63
C HIS A 248 6.84 0.07 19.11
N LEU A 249 6.27 -1.14 18.93
CA LEU A 249 4.86 -1.31 18.59
C LEU A 249 3.96 -0.64 19.64
N ARG A 250 4.19 -0.92 20.93
CA ARG A 250 3.40 -0.32 22.02
C ARG A 250 3.50 1.20 22.05
N GLN A 251 4.71 1.73 21.90
CA GLN A 251 4.96 3.17 21.89
C GLN A 251 4.25 3.86 20.73
N ALA A 252 4.23 3.25 19.54
CA ALA A 252 3.55 3.77 18.36
C ALA A 252 2.04 3.86 18.56
N TRP A 253 1.44 2.77 19.05
CA TRP A 253 0.02 2.73 19.37
C TRP A 253 -0.36 3.72 20.47
N GLU A 254 0.46 3.84 21.52
CA GLU A 254 0.24 4.84 22.57
C GLU A 254 0.30 6.27 22.03
N LYS A 255 1.28 6.59 21.17
CA LYS A 255 1.40 7.90 20.51
C LYS A 255 0.17 8.24 19.68
N TRP A 256 -0.34 7.28 18.90
CA TRP A 256 -1.56 7.47 18.14
C TRP A 256 -2.78 7.68 19.04
N MET A 257 -2.97 6.83 20.05
CA MET A 257 -4.12 6.93 20.97
C MET A 257 -4.13 8.24 21.75
N LEU A 258 -2.96 8.80 22.10
CA LEU A 258 -2.86 10.10 22.74
C LEU A 258 -3.45 11.22 21.86
N LYS A 259 -3.12 11.25 20.57
CA LYS A 259 -3.68 12.21 19.60
C LYS A 259 -5.18 11.98 19.41
N TRP A 260 -5.59 10.73 19.23
CA TRP A 260 -6.99 10.35 19.01
C TRP A 260 -7.89 10.66 20.23
N GLN A 261 -7.40 10.44 21.45
CA GLN A 261 -8.13 10.74 22.69
C GLN A 261 -8.37 12.26 22.86
N SER A 262 -7.44 13.12 22.43
CA SER A 262 -7.63 14.57 22.52
C SER A 262 -8.55 15.10 21.43
N GLU A 263 -8.34 14.69 20.18
CA GLU A 263 -8.96 15.32 19.00
C GLU A 263 -10.29 14.65 18.62
N GLY A 264 -10.40 13.34 18.77
CA GLY A 264 -11.60 12.57 18.42
C GLY A 264 -11.78 12.30 16.94
N ASP A 265 -10.88 12.81 16.11
CA ASP A 265 -10.83 12.47 14.71
C ASP A 265 -10.18 11.09 14.51
N ARG A 266 -10.93 10.16 13.91
CA ARG A 266 -10.48 8.81 13.55
C ARG A 266 -9.41 8.79 12.44
N HIS A 267 -9.28 9.87 11.67
CA HIS A 267 -8.32 9.99 10.57
C HIS A 267 -6.96 10.52 11.05
N GLN A 268 -6.92 11.24 12.17
CA GLN A 268 -5.69 11.85 12.65
C GLN A 268 -4.66 10.79 13.09
N GLY A 269 -3.44 10.88 12.55
CA GLY A 269 -2.31 10.03 12.91
C GLY A 269 -2.42 8.57 12.48
N LYS A 270 -3.52 8.15 11.85
CA LYS A 270 -3.72 6.77 11.37
C LYS A 270 -2.67 6.39 10.32
N ALA A 271 -2.37 7.30 9.39
CA ALA A 271 -1.41 7.04 8.32
C ALA A 271 0.03 6.91 8.86
N GLU A 272 0.43 7.77 9.80
CA GLU A 272 1.69 7.64 10.53
C GLU A 272 1.78 6.32 11.31
N LEU A 273 0.72 5.92 12.01
CA LEU A 273 0.70 4.65 12.73
C LEU A 273 0.89 3.47 11.75
N LEU A 274 0.15 3.45 10.64
CA LEU A 274 0.29 2.40 9.63
C LEU A 274 1.72 2.33 9.07
N ALA A 275 2.26 3.46 8.60
CA ALA A 275 3.62 3.53 8.07
C ALA A 275 4.64 3.03 9.09
N HIS A 276 4.47 3.41 10.36
CA HIS A 276 5.39 3.02 11.39
C HIS A 276 5.32 1.53 11.73
N ILE A 277 4.12 0.95 11.85
CA ILE A 277 3.97 -0.48 12.12
C ILE A 277 4.54 -1.32 10.98
N ILE A 278 4.26 -0.95 9.72
CA ILE A 278 4.78 -1.65 8.53
C ILE A 278 6.31 -1.62 8.52
N ASN A 279 6.90 -0.43 8.69
CA ASN A 279 8.35 -0.28 8.70
C ASN A 279 9.01 -1.04 9.87
N LEU A 280 8.39 -1.06 11.06
CA LEU A 280 8.89 -1.86 12.19
C LEU A 280 8.89 -3.36 11.88
N THR A 281 7.90 -3.85 11.13
CA THR A 281 7.84 -5.26 10.74
C THR A 281 8.73 -5.60 9.54
N ALA A 282 9.09 -4.61 8.72
CA ALA A 282 9.99 -4.76 7.57
C ALA A 282 11.47 -4.73 7.96
N CYS A 283 11.86 -3.81 8.85
CA CYS A 283 13.26 -3.44 9.05
C CYS A 283 14.09 -4.53 9.75
N SER A 284 15.33 -4.68 9.27
CA SER A 284 16.40 -5.44 9.95
C SER A 284 17.34 -4.55 10.79
N SER A 285 17.18 -3.21 10.74
CA SER A 285 18.03 -2.21 11.43
C SER A 285 17.30 -1.47 12.57
N VAL A 286 18.05 -0.79 13.45
CA VAL A 286 17.62 -0.43 14.82
C VAL A 286 16.51 0.65 14.86
N PRO A 287 15.34 0.38 15.45
CA PRO A 287 14.17 1.28 15.44
C PRO A 287 14.32 2.66 16.12
N LYS A 288 15.27 2.83 17.05
CA LYS A 288 15.42 4.08 17.84
C LYS A 288 15.94 5.27 17.04
N GLU A 289 16.86 5.03 16.09
CA GLU A 289 17.44 6.09 15.25
C GLU A 289 16.44 6.52 14.16
N LEU A 290 15.65 5.56 13.65
CA LEU A 290 14.68 5.80 12.58
C LEU A 290 13.61 6.83 12.97
N LEU A 291 13.01 6.70 14.15
CA LEU A 291 11.95 7.58 14.63
C LEU A 291 12.39 9.03 14.85
N SER A 292 13.69 9.21 15.11
CA SER A 292 14.28 10.54 15.34
C SER A 292 14.82 11.15 14.05
N HIS A 293 14.84 10.38 12.95
CA HIS A 293 15.39 10.83 11.69
C HIS A 293 14.56 11.97 11.09
N PRO A 294 15.16 13.13 10.75
CA PRO A 294 14.42 14.29 10.23
C PRO A 294 13.59 13.96 8.97
N GLN A 295 14.12 13.15 8.07
CA GLN A 295 13.43 12.76 6.84
C GLN A 295 12.27 11.80 7.07
N TYR A 296 12.40 10.87 8.01
CA TYR A 296 11.30 9.99 8.41
C TYR A 296 10.14 10.82 8.96
N LYS A 297 10.45 11.78 9.85
CA LYS A 297 9.47 12.70 10.41
C LYS A 297 8.79 13.52 9.31
N ARG A 298 9.56 14.07 8.37
CA ARG A 298 9.03 14.83 7.23
C ARG A 298 8.08 14.00 6.37
N LEU A 299 8.47 12.79 5.98
CA LEU A 299 7.62 11.87 5.22
C LEU A 299 6.34 11.49 5.98
N SER A 300 6.46 11.22 7.28
CA SER A 300 5.31 10.92 8.15
C SER A 300 4.33 12.09 8.25
N ASP A 301 4.82 13.32 8.42
CA ASP A 301 3.98 14.52 8.48
C ASP A 301 3.27 14.77 7.13
N LEU A 302 3.98 14.57 6.02
CA LEU A 302 3.40 14.69 4.67
C LEU A 302 2.33 13.63 4.41
N LEU A 303 2.60 12.38 4.73
CA LEU A 303 1.67 11.28 4.54
C LEU A 303 0.37 11.51 5.35
N ASN A 304 0.50 11.90 6.63
CA ASN A 304 -0.65 12.26 7.46
C ASN A 304 -1.44 13.42 6.86
N ARG A 305 -0.76 14.48 6.38
CA ARG A 305 -1.40 15.66 5.77
C ARG A 305 -2.19 15.29 4.53
N VAL A 306 -1.60 14.50 3.63
CA VAL A 306 -2.26 14.02 2.40
C VAL A 306 -3.45 13.13 2.76
N TYR A 307 -3.27 12.15 3.63
CA TYR A 307 -4.33 11.24 4.07
C TYR A 307 -5.52 11.97 4.70
N TYR A 308 -5.25 12.91 5.61
CA TYR A 308 -6.29 13.70 6.27
C TYR A 308 -7.13 14.49 5.27
N LYS A 309 -6.47 15.15 4.31
CA LYS A 309 -7.17 15.90 3.26
C LYS A 309 -7.97 15.00 2.34
N LEU A 310 -7.45 13.84 1.94
CA LEU A 310 -8.21 12.88 1.14
C LEU A 310 -9.49 12.43 1.87
N CYS A 311 -9.39 12.12 3.17
CA CYS A 311 -10.54 11.74 3.99
C CYS A 311 -11.56 12.88 4.12
N SER A 312 -11.11 14.12 4.33
CA SER A 312 -12.02 15.25 4.44
C SER A 312 -12.79 15.48 3.15
N HIS A 313 -12.17 15.37 1.98
CA HIS A 313 -12.84 15.53 0.68
C HIS A 313 -13.91 14.46 0.44
N GLN A 314 -13.63 13.19 0.78
CA GLN A 314 -14.61 12.11 0.67
C GLN A 314 -15.88 12.39 1.49
N ARG A 315 -15.73 12.94 2.70
CA ARG A 315 -16.88 13.26 3.57
C ARG A 315 -17.79 14.32 2.95
N HIS A 316 -17.24 15.31 2.26
CA HIS A 316 -18.03 16.35 1.60
C HIS A 316 -18.78 15.79 0.38
N LYS A 317 -18.16 14.89 -0.41
CA LYS A 317 -18.84 14.20 -1.54
C LYS A 317 -20.10 13.44 -1.11
N VAL A 318 -20.07 12.78 0.06
CA VAL A 318 -21.22 11.98 0.54
C VAL A 318 -22.39 12.86 1.01
N HIS A 319 -22.13 14.09 1.48
CA HIS A 319 -23.18 14.99 1.96
C HIS A 319 -23.88 15.81 0.85
N ASP A 320 -23.23 16.03 -0.30
CA ASP A 320 -23.76 16.83 -1.42
C ASP A 320 -24.60 16.04 -2.44
N ASN A 321 -24.89 14.77 -2.19
CA ASN A 321 -25.60 13.88 -3.12
C ASN A 321 -27.11 14.20 -3.32
N GLY A 322 -27.53 15.43 -2.94
CA GLY A 322 -28.89 15.95 -3.12
C GLY A 322 -29.03 17.02 -4.21
N ASN A 323 -27.96 17.46 -4.87
CA ASN A 323 -28.05 18.43 -5.97
C ASN A 323 -27.38 17.91 -7.24
N HIS A 324 -28.20 17.63 -8.25
CA HIS A 324 -27.76 17.43 -9.63
C HIS A 324 -27.20 18.74 -10.19
N THR A 325 -25.91 18.97 -9.98
CA THR A 325 -25.10 19.80 -10.87
C THR A 325 -23.82 19.04 -11.21
N SER A 326 -23.90 18.38 -12.37
CA SER A 326 -22.79 17.82 -13.11
C SER A 326 -21.76 18.93 -13.42
N HIS A 327 -20.82 19.17 -12.51
CA HIS A 327 -19.51 19.83 -12.72
C HIS A 327 -18.58 19.82 -11.47
N ALA A 328 -18.97 19.15 -10.37
CA ALA A 328 -18.11 19.00 -9.18
C ALA A 328 -17.06 17.86 -9.28
N ASN A 329 -16.76 17.38 -10.50
CA ASN A 329 -15.64 16.46 -10.78
C ASN A 329 -14.29 17.22 -10.85
N SER A 330 -14.11 18.29 -10.06
CA SER A 330 -12.85 19.00 -9.95
C SER A 330 -11.86 18.16 -9.14
N ILE A 331 -11.25 17.23 -9.87
CA ILE A 331 -10.03 16.49 -9.62
C ILE A 331 -9.03 17.35 -8.81
N THR A 332 -8.69 16.83 -7.63
CA THR A 332 -7.72 17.31 -6.65
C THR A 332 -7.73 18.76 -6.15
N SER A 333 -7.86 18.92 -4.83
CA SER A 333 -7.37 20.12 -4.16
C SER A 333 -5.88 20.31 -4.48
N PRO A 334 -5.43 21.50 -4.93
CA PRO A 334 -4.03 21.80 -5.21
C PRO A 334 -3.09 21.44 -4.06
N GLU A 335 -3.60 21.42 -2.84
CA GLU A 335 -2.83 21.09 -1.65
C GLU A 335 -2.57 19.58 -1.49
N ILE A 336 -3.48 18.74 -1.98
CA ILE A 336 -3.29 17.28 -2.03
C ILE A 336 -2.20 16.96 -3.06
N GLU A 337 -2.29 17.55 -4.25
CA GLU A 337 -1.27 17.37 -5.30
C GLU A 337 0.09 17.88 -4.85
N SER A 338 0.15 19.08 -4.29
CA SER A 338 1.40 19.63 -3.77
C SER A 338 2.03 18.72 -2.71
N GLY A 339 1.20 18.16 -1.81
CA GLY A 339 1.64 17.19 -0.80
C GLY A 339 2.16 15.89 -1.40
N MET A 340 1.47 15.35 -2.42
CA MET A 340 1.88 14.11 -3.11
C MET A 340 3.17 14.32 -3.91
N GLN A 341 3.29 15.44 -4.64
CA GLN A 341 4.51 15.81 -5.37
C GLN A 341 5.71 15.97 -4.43
N GLU A 342 5.52 16.60 -3.27
CA GLU A 342 6.57 16.72 -2.26
C GLU A 342 6.98 15.34 -1.72
N LEU A 343 6.01 14.46 -1.43
CA LEU A 343 6.27 13.10 -0.97
C LEU A 343 7.06 12.30 -2.01
N VAL A 344 6.64 12.32 -3.28
CA VAL A 344 7.35 11.63 -4.38
C VAL A 344 8.77 12.15 -4.53
N LYS A 345 8.99 13.47 -4.48
CA LYS A 345 10.34 14.05 -4.55
C LYS A 345 11.25 13.55 -3.42
N LEU A 346 10.73 13.46 -2.20
CA LEU A 346 11.51 12.94 -1.06
C LEU A 346 11.79 11.45 -1.15
N VAL A 347 10.90 10.68 -1.75
CA VAL A 347 11.07 9.24 -1.95
C VAL A 347 12.11 8.95 -3.02
N LEU A 348 12.09 9.68 -4.13
CA LEU A 348 13.00 9.48 -5.27
C LEU A 348 14.38 10.10 -5.09
N HIS A 349 14.51 11.14 -4.25
CA HIS A 349 15.80 11.74 -3.95
C HIS A 349 16.65 10.80 -3.10
N ASN A 350 17.90 10.54 -3.52
CA ASN A 350 18.85 9.71 -2.79
C ASN A 350 20.05 10.54 -2.32
N SER A 351 20.31 10.52 -1.01
CA SER A 351 21.48 11.14 -0.36
C SER A 351 22.23 10.11 0.50
N SER A 352 23.47 10.38 0.87
CA SER A 352 24.25 9.51 1.78
C SER A 352 23.71 9.49 3.22
N ASP A 353 23.03 10.58 3.62
CA ASP A 353 22.47 10.75 4.98
C ASP A 353 20.98 10.38 5.04
N ASP A 354 20.52 9.60 4.07
CA ASP A 354 19.12 9.31 3.87
C ASP A 354 18.66 8.05 4.61
N ILE A 355 17.36 7.96 4.90
CA ILE A 355 16.76 6.74 5.40
C ILE A 355 16.73 5.67 4.31
N ASP A 356 16.62 4.42 4.74
CA ASP A 356 16.55 3.26 3.88
C ASP A 356 15.47 3.41 2.78
N SER A 357 15.81 3.01 1.56
CA SER A 357 14.93 3.13 0.39
C SER A 357 13.61 2.38 0.60
N ASP A 358 13.63 1.21 1.24
CA ASP A 358 12.43 0.40 1.47
C ASP A 358 11.45 1.14 2.40
N ILE A 359 12.00 1.86 3.39
CA ILE A 359 11.20 2.71 4.28
C ILE A 359 10.50 3.83 3.50
N LYS A 360 11.21 4.47 2.57
CA LYS A 360 10.61 5.50 1.70
C LYS A 360 9.51 4.92 0.82
N GLN A 361 9.74 3.73 0.26
CA GLN A 361 8.75 3.05 -0.58
C GLN A 361 7.49 2.71 0.21
N THR A 362 7.59 2.35 1.49
CA THR A 362 6.41 2.18 2.36
C THR A 362 5.54 3.44 2.43
N PHE A 363 6.15 4.63 2.57
CA PHE A 363 5.40 5.89 2.57
C PHE A 363 4.71 6.16 1.23
N LEU A 364 5.38 5.87 0.12
CA LEU A 364 4.80 6.03 -1.22
C LEU A 364 3.65 5.05 -1.47
N ALA A 365 3.83 3.78 -1.09
CA ALA A 365 2.83 2.73 -1.18
C ALA A 365 1.54 3.10 -0.43
N LEU A 366 1.67 3.57 0.82
CA LEU A 366 0.54 4.06 1.61
C LEU A 366 -0.13 5.27 0.96
N ALA A 367 0.65 6.25 0.49
CA ALA A 367 0.11 7.44 -0.14
C ALA A 367 -0.71 7.10 -1.39
N LYS A 368 -0.17 6.24 -2.27
CA LYS A 368 -0.87 5.73 -3.46
C LYS A 368 -2.15 4.98 -3.08
N SER A 369 -2.08 4.08 -2.10
CA SER A 369 -3.26 3.36 -1.58
C SER A 369 -4.36 4.28 -1.07
N PHE A 370 -4.00 5.34 -0.34
CA PHE A 370 -4.99 6.32 0.14
C PHE A 370 -5.60 7.13 -0.98
N TYR A 371 -4.80 7.46 -1.99
CA TYR A 371 -5.25 8.18 -3.17
C TYR A 371 -6.24 7.30 -3.97
N TYR A 372 -5.85 6.06 -4.29
CA TYR A 372 -6.71 5.06 -4.92
C TYR A 372 -8.05 4.91 -4.19
N ALA A 373 -8.02 4.74 -2.86
CA ALA A 373 -9.22 4.60 -2.05
C ALA A 373 -10.13 5.84 -2.04
N ALA A 374 -9.63 7.01 -2.45
CA ALA A 374 -10.39 8.25 -2.52
C ALA A 374 -10.96 8.58 -3.89
N TYR A 375 -10.38 8.04 -4.95
CA TYR A 375 -10.78 8.31 -6.32
C TYR A 375 -11.59 7.19 -6.94
N CYS A 376 -11.25 5.94 -6.65
CA CYS A 376 -11.97 4.79 -7.19
C CYS A 376 -13.33 4.61 -6.50
N ASP A 377 -14.38 4.45 -7.28
CA ASP A 377 -15.70 4.13 -6.77
C ASP A 377 -15.79 2.65 -6.31
N HIS A 378 -16.86 2.32 -5.60
CA HIS A 378 -17.04 0.99 -5.03
C HIS A 378 -17.19 -0.13 -6.06
N GLY A 379 -17.72 0.14 -7.26
CA GLY A 379 -17.85 -0.82 -8.34
C GLY A 379 -16.48 -1.19 -8.90
N THR A 380 -15.69 -0.17 -9.25
CA THR A 380 -14.31 -0.31 -9.73
C THR A 380 -13.44 -1.05 -8.72
N ILE A 381 -13.52 -0.68 -7.43
CA ILE A 381 -12.79 -1.37 -6.36
C ILE A 381 -13.15 -2.85 -6.29
N ASN A 382 -14.43 -3.22 -6.38
CA ASN A 382 -14.84 -4.62 -6.33
C ASN A 382 -14.30 -5.41 -7.54
N LEU A 383 -14.29 -4.80 -8.73
CA LEU A 383 -13.73 -5.40 -9.94
C LEU A 383 -12.22 -5.62 -9.79
N HIS A 384 -11.48 -4.63 -9.28
CA HIS A 384 -10.05 -4.78 -9.01
C HIS A 384 -9.77 -5.85 -7.96
N ILE A 385 -10.56 -5.92 -6.88
CA ILE A 385 -10.43 -6.99 -5.89
C ILE A 385 -10.60 -8.37 -6.54
N ALA A 386 -11.63 -8.54 -7.37
CA ALA A 386 -11.88 -9.80 -8.06
C ALA A 386 -10.68 -10.19 -8.96
N LYS A 387 -10.25 -9.26 -9.82
CA LYS A 387 -9.13 -9.49 -10.75
C LYS A 387 -7.82 -9.80 -10.02
N VAL A 388 -7.44 -8.94 -9.08
CA VAL A 388 -6.11 -8.99 -8.45
C VAL A 388 -5.96 -10.17 -7.49
N LEU A 389 -6.99 -10.46 -6.69
CA LEU A 389 -6.86 -11.47 -5.64
C LEU A 389 -7.40 -12.84 -6.05
N PHE A 390 -8.35 -12.91 -6.98
CA PHE A 390 -9.15 -14.12 -7.20
C PHE A 390 -9.16 -14.64 -8.64
N GLU A 391 -8.72 -13.86 -9.62
CA GLU A 391 -8.63 -14.28 -11.02
C GLU A 391 -7.19 -14.54 -11.42
N ARG A 392 -6.88 -15.78 -11.80
CA ARG A 392 -5.54 -16.15 -12.27
C ARG A 392 -5.29 -15.61 -13.67
N VAL A 393 -4.06 -15.18 -13.94
CA VAL A 393 -3.66 -14.82 -15.30
C VAL A 393 -3.35 -16.10 -16.09
N VAL A 394 -3.93 -16.20 -17.29
CA VAL A 394 -3.84 -17.35 -18.20
C VAL A 394 -2.88 -17.07 -19.34
#